data_AF-A0A1S1LHI0-F1
#
_entry.id   AF-A0A1S1LHI0-F1
#
_cell.length_a   1.000
_cell.length_b   1.000
_cell.length_c   1.000
_cell.angle_alpha   90.00
_cell.angle_beta   90.00
_cell.angle_gamma   90.00
#
_symmetry.space_group_name_H-M   'P 1'
#
loop_
_entity.id
_entity.type
_entity.pdbx_description
1 polymer ?
#
loop_
_entity_poly.entity_id
_entity_poly.type
_entity_poly.pdbx_seq_one_letter_code
_entity_poly.pdbx_strand_id
1 'polypeptide(L)'
;MALNIKDPELVRLAEELAARMGHNNKTQAIRDALRSQLSLLESQRGDRTTRLLDVMNTEIWPLLPAQPPITKAEREQILGYDPAVGA
;
A
#
# COMPACT_ATOMS: atom_id res chain seq x y z
N MET A 1 14.76 23.52 -9.12
CA MET A 1 16.23 23.52 -9.34
C MET A 1 16.58 22.29 -10.17
N ALA A 2 17.38 22.42 -11.22
CA ALA A 2 17.80 21.30 -12.06
C ALA A 2 18.91 20.51 -11.35
N LEU A 3 18.71 19.20 -11.17
CA LEU A 3 19.70 18.31 -10.57
C LEU A 3 20.81 18.07 -11.60
N ASN A 4 21.95 18.74 -11.47
CA ASN A 4 23.10 18.52 -12.35
C ASN A 4 23.92 17.35 -11.81
N ILE A 5 23.62 16.14 -12.29
CA ILE A 5 24.30 14.93 -11.86
C ILE A 5 25.48 14.68 -12.80
N LYS A 6 26.70 14.81 -12.29
CA LYS A 6 27.95 14.53 -13.02
C LYS A 6 28.55 13.16 -12.68
N ASP A 7 27.69 12.22 -12.29
CA ASP A 7 28.09 10.84 -12.01
C ASP A 7 28.02 10.00 -13.31
N PRO A 8 29.16 9.52 -13.84
CA PRO A 8 29.19 8.70 -15.05
C PRO A 8 28.41 7.39 -14.90
N GLU A 9 28.36 6.82 -13.70
CA GLU A 9 27.64 5.57 -13.44
C GLU A 9 26.13 5.77 -13.55
N LEU A 10 25.63 6.89 -13.02
CA LEU A 10 24.21 7.22 -13.12
C LEU A 10 23.79 7.45 -14.57
N VAL A 11 24.63 8.09 -15.39
CA VAL A 11 24.34 8.28 -16.82
C VAL A 11 24.24 6.92 -17.52
N ARG A 12 25.18 6.00 -17.26
CA ARG A 12 25.15 4.64 -17.82
C ARG A 12 23.88 3.89 -17.41
N LEU A 13 23.52 3.95 -16.12
CA LEU A 13 22.31 3.31 -15.59
C LEU A 13 21.04 3.91 -16.20
N ALA A 14 21.00 5.23 -16.39
CA ALA A 14 19.86 5.91 -16.98
C ALA A 14 19.67 5.57 -18.47
N GLU A 15 20.76 5.41 -19.22
CA GLU A 15 20.73 4.97 -20.61
C GLU A 15 20.25 3.51 -20.74
N GLU A 16 20.78 2.62 -19.89
CA GLU A 16 20.35 1.23 -19.83
C GLU A 16 18.86 1.11 -19.45
N LEU A 17 18.42 1.90 -18.47
CA LEU A 17 17.04 1.97 -18.03
C LEU A 17 16.12 2.53 -19.13
N ALA A 18 16.54 3.57 -19.84
CA ALA A 18 15.80 4.13 -20.96
C ALA A 18 15.62 3.10 -22.09
N ALA A 19 16.68 2.37 -22.43
CA ALA A 19 16.62 1.30 -23.42
C ALA A 19 15.66 0.17 -23.01
N ARG A 20 15.70 -0.26 -21.74
CA ARG A 20 14.83 -1.33 -21.22
C ARG A 20 13.36 -0.92 -21.12
N MET A 21 13.07 0.35 -20.82
CA MET A 21 11.71 0.86 -20.71
C MET A 21 11.16 1.42 -22.03
N GLY A 22 11.95 1.41 -23.11
CA GLY A 22 11.55 1.94 -24.42
C GLY A 22 11.40 3.47 -24.45
N HIS A 23 12.09 4.18 -23.55
CA HIS A 23 12.06 5.65 -23.52
C HIS A 23 13.19 6.24 -24.34
N ASN A 24 12.90 7.29 -25.11
CA ASN A 24 13.89 8.02 -25.91
C ASN A 24 14.72 9.02 -25.09
N ASN A 25 14.42 9.20 -23.79
CA ASN A 25 15.04 10.21 -22.96
C ASN A 25 15.42 9.66 -21.58
N LYS A 26 16.73 9.70 -21.27
CA LYS A 26 17.31 9.30 -19.98
C LYS A 26 16.67 10.02 -18.78
N THR A 27 16.31 11.28 -18.94
CA THR A 27 15.65 12.06 -17.88
C THR A 27 14.22 11.60 -17.64
N GLN A 28 13.52 11.17 -18.70
CA GLN A 28 12.17 10.61 -18.58
C GLN A 28 12.23 9.24 -17.90
N ALA A 29 13.17 8.39 -18.31
CA ALA A 29 13.39 7.09 -17.69
C ALA A 29 13.69 7.18 -16.19
N ILE A 30 14.59 8.08 -15.79
CA ILE A 30 14.89 8.32 -14.37
C ILE A 30 13.64 8.81 -13.62
N ARG A 31 12.89 9.77 -14.20
CA ARG A 31 11.68 10.30 -13.57
C ARG A 31 10.64 9.22 -13.33
N ASP A 32 10.40 8.37 -14.32
CA ASP A 32 9.39 7.32 -14.24
C ASP A 32 9.81 6.23 -13.25
N ALA A 33 11.08 5.83 -13.24
CA ALA A 33 11.60 4.89 -12.24
C ALA A 33 11.52 5.45 -10.81
N LEU A 34 11.87 6.72 -10.58
CA LEU A 34 11.73 7.36 -9.27
C LEU A 34 10.26 7.42 -8.84
N ARG A 35 9.35 7.72 -9.77
CA ARG A 35 7.91 7.72 -9.50
C ARG A 35 7.40 6.33 -9.14
N SER A 36 7.83 5.29 -9.85
CA SER A 36 7.48 3.90 -9.52
C SER A 36 8.01 3.48 -8.14
N GLN A 37 9.25 3.86 -7.80
CA GLN A 37 9.83 3.57 -6.48
C GLN A 37 9.09 4.32 -5.36
N LEU A 38 8.75 5.59 -5.56
CA LEU A 38 7.93 6.34 -4.62
C LEU A 38 6.54 5.72 -4.45
N SER A 39 5.87 5.34 -5.54
CA SER A 39 4.58 4.68 -5.49
C SER A 39 4.64 3.33 -4.76
N LEU A 40 5.72 2.55 -4.96
CA LEU A 40 5.94 1.32 -4.20
C LEU A 40 6.12 1.62 -2.71
N LEU A 41 6.92 2.61 -2.35
CA LEU A 41 7.11 3.02 -0.95
C LEU A 41 5.83 3.58 -0.32
N GLU A 42 5.02 4.31 -1.08
CA GLU A 42 3.70 4.80 -0.65
C GLU A 42 2.70 3.66 -0.53
N SER A 43 2.75 2.63 -1.39
CA SER A 43 1.91 1.44 -1.24
C SER A 43 2.32 0.57 -0.05
N GLN A 44 3.59 0.64 0.34
CA GLN A 44 4.12 -0.04 1.53
C GLN A 44 3.88 0.77 2.82
N ARG A 45 3.88 2.11 2.75
CA ARG A 45 3.61 3.02 3.89
C ARG A 45 2.14 3.34 4.09
N GLY A 46 1.37 3.41 3.01
CA GLY A 46 -0.06 3.63 3.00
C GLY A 46 -0.71 2.39 3.55
N ASP A 47 -1.19 2.51 4.79
CA ASP A 47 -1.61 1.41 5.64
C ASP A 47 -2.45 0.39 4.87
N ARG A 48 -1.78 -0.69 4.45
CA ARG A 48 -2.39 -1.83 3.75
C ARG A 48 -3.62 -2.32 4.50
N THR A 49 -3.59 -2.20 5.83
CA THR A 49 -4.71 -2.49 6.73
C THR A 49 -5.87 -1.53 6.50
N THR A 50 -5.65 -0.22 6.54
CA THR A 50 -6.68 0.79 6.19
C THR A 50 -7.28 0.53 4.82
N ARG A 51 -6.47 0.26 3.79
CA ARG A 51 -6.99 -0.04 2.44
C ARG A 51 -7.81 -1.33 2.40
N LEU A 52 -7.35 -2.38 3.09
CA LEU A 52 -8.10 -3.63 3.19
C LEU A 52 -9.42 -3.43 3.94
N LEU A 53 -9.40 -2.70 5.04
CA LEU A 53 -10.60 -2.39 5.83
C LEU A 53 -11.60 -1.55 5.04
N ASP A 54 -11.13 -0.62 4.21
CA ASP A 54 -11.99 0.18 3.33
C ASP A 54 -12.73 -0.69 2.31
N VAL A 55 -12.02 -1.63 1.65
CA VAL A 55 -12.63 -2.61 0.74
C VAL A 55 -13.59 -3.54 1.49
N MET A 56 -13.22 -4.02 2.67
CA MET A 56 -14.12 -4.84 3.48
C MET A 56 -15.41 -4.08 3.84
N ASN A 57 -15.30 -2.78 4.17
CA ASN A 57 -16.44 -1.97 4.58
C ASN A 57 -17.36 -1.56 3.40
N THR A 58 -16.78 -1.26 2.25
CA THR A 58 -17.52 -0.70 1.11
C THR A 58 -18.01 -1.77 0.13
N GLU A 59 -17.27 -2.87 -0.03
CA GLU A 59 -17.55 -3.88 -1.06
C GLU A 59 -18.00 -5.22 -0.49
N ILE A 60 -17.46 -5.65 0.66
CA ILE A 60 -17.70 -7.01 1.19
C ILE A 60 -18.82 -7.05 2.23
N TRP A 61 -18.71 -6.26 3.31
CA TRP A 61 -19.68 -6.25 4.40
C TRP A 61 -21.10 -5.86 3.99
N PRO A 62 -21.34 -4.95 3.01
CA PRO A 62 -22.69 -4.66 2.53
C PRO A 62 -23.39 -5.84 1.83
N LEU A 63 -22.63 -6.84 1.37
CA LEU A 63 -23.17 -8.06 0.76
C LEU A 63 -23.56 -9.12 1.81
N LEU A 64 -23.13 -8.95 3.06
CA LEU A 64 -23.48 -9.85 4.14
C LEU A 64 -24.87 -9.51 4.69
N PRO A 65 -25.67 -10.51 5.11
CA PRO A 65 -26.93 -10.25 5.78
C PRO A 65 -26.67 -9.45 7.07
N ALA A 66 -27.54 -8.48 7.36
CA ALA A 66 -27.46 -7.69 8.57
C ALA A 66 -27.50 -8.62 9.79
N GLN A 67 -26.40 -8.64 10.56
CA GLN A 67 -26.34 -9.38 11.82
C GLN A 67 -26.72 -8.44 12.97
N PRO A 68 -27.44 -8.93 13.98
CA PRO A 68 -27.70 -8.14 15.18
C PRO A 68 -26.37 -7.79 15.87
N PRO A 69 -26.28 -6.61 16.51
CA PRO A 69 -25.09 -6.26 17.28
C PRO A 69 -24.88 -7.28 18.40
N ILE A 70 -23.66 -7.83 18.49
CA ILE A 70 -23.29 -8.75 19.57
C ILE A 70 -23.04 -7.98 20.86
N THR A 71 -23.58 -8.48 21.97
CA THR A 71 -23.31 -7.99 23.32
C THR A 71 -21.87 -8.32 23.74
N LYS A 72 -21.38 -7.64 24.79
CA LYS A 72 -20.06 -7.93 25.38
C LYS A 72 -19.97 -9.39 25.82
N ALA A 73 -21.00 -9.91 26.48
CA ALA A 73 -21.06 -11.29 26.94
C ALA A 73 -21.01 -12.31 25.79
N GLU A 74 -21.75 -12.08 24.71
CA GLU A 74 -21.70 -12.93 23.51
C GLU A 74 -20.33 -12.88 22.85
N ARG A 75 -19.70 -11.71 22.77
CA ARG A 75 -18.33 -11.57 22.25
C ARG A 75 -17.32 -12.33 23.10
N GLU A 76 -17.40 -12.20 24.42
CA GLU A 76 -16.51 -12.90 25.36
C GLU A 76 -16.69 -14.42 25.25
N GLN A 77 -17.94 -14.90 25.12
CA GLN A 77 -18.23 -16.30 24.88
C GLN A 77 -17.66 -16.81 23.55
N ILE A 78 -17.81 -16.04 22.45
CA ILE A 78 -17.23 -16.38 21.13
C ILE A 78 -15.70 -16.45 21.19
N LEU A 79 -15.08 -15.57 21.96
CA LEU A 79 -13.62 -15.49 22.11
C LEU A 79 -13.05 -16.47 23.15
N GLY A 80 -13.92 -17.19 23.89
CA GLY A 80 -13.51 -18.12 24.95
C GLY A 80 -13.03 -17.43 26.22
N TYR A 81 -13.36 -16.15 26.42
CA TYR A 81 -13.13 -15.45 27.69
C TYR A 81 -14.22 -15.84 28.69
N ASP A 82 -13.80 -16.11 29.93
CA ASP A 82 -14.73 -16.28 31.03
C ASP A 82 -15.39 -14.92 31.34
N PRO A 83 -16.73 -14.79 31.27
CA PRO A 83 -17.44 -13.54 31.55
C PRO A 83 -17.18 -13.00 32.98
N ALA A 84 -16.62 -13.81 33.88
CA ALA A 84 -16.21 -13.38 35.22
C ALA A 84 -14.89 -12.58 35.27
N VAL A 85 -14.07 -12.61 34.22
CA VAL A 85 -12.72 -11.99 34.22
C VAL A 85 -12.71 -10.60 33.58
N GLY A 86 -13.75 -10.25 32.83
CA GLY A 86 -13.88 -8.97 32.12
C GLY A 86 -14.66 -7.90 32.89
N ALA A 87 -14.24 -7.54 34.11
CA ALA A 87 -14.76 -6.37 34.83
C ALA A 87 -14.05 -5.09 34.39
#